data_AF-A0A1G2WK66-F1
#
_entry.id   AF-A0A1G2WK66-F1
#
_cell.length_a   1.000
_cell.length_b   1.000
_cell.length_c   1.000
_cell.angle_alpha   90.00
_cell.angle_beta   90.00
_cell.angle_gamma   90.00
#
_symmetry.space_group_name_H-M   'P 1'
#
loop_
_entity.id
_entity.type
_entity.pdbx_description
1 polymer ?
#
loop_
_entity_poly.entity_id
_entity_poly.type
_entity_poly.pdbx_seq_one_letter_code
_entity_poly.pdbx_strand_id
1 'polypeptide(L)' 'MTRYPGDYPLDKITPFVIEKYRIDRKEKDKVKDSGINIDGAILSHIYTTAIKVGIIGGSTT' A
#
# COMPACT_ATOMS: atom_id res chain seq x y z
N MET A 1 -8.78 15.87 -3.80
CA MET A 1 -7.96 15.07 -2.85
C MET A 1 -7.95 13.59 -3.27
N THR A 2 -7.63 13.28 -4.53
CA THR A 2 -7.77 11.90 -5.09
C THR A 2 -6.67 11.58 -6.09
N ARG A 3 -5.41 11.91 -5.77
CA ARG A 3 -4.29 11.65 -6.71
C ARG A 3 -3.58 10.32 -6.49
N TYR A 4 -3.78 9.66 -5.36
CA TYR A 4 -3.29 8.31 -5.07
C TYR A 4 -4.15 7.67 -3.98
N PRO A 5 -4.47 6.36 -4.03
CA PRO A 5 -4.82 5.55 -5.19
C PRO A 5 -6.34 5.66 -5.43
N GLY A 6 -6.73 6.31 -6.54
CA GLY A 6 -8.14 6.31 -6.96
C GLY A 6 -8.55 4.87 -7.25
N ASP A 7 -9.64 4.41 -6.63
CA ASP A 7 -10.26 3.10 -6.82
C ASP A 7 -9.27 1.95 -7.03
N TYR A 8 -8.24 1.82 -6.18
CA TYR A 8 -7.48 0.58 -6.14
C TYR A 8 -8.32 -0.45 -5.38
N PRO A 9 -8.86 -1.47 -6.07
CA PRO A 9 -9.61 -2.49 -5.37
C PRO A 9 -8.64 -3.24 -4.45
N LEU A 10 -9.14 -3.61 -3.27
CA LEU A 10 -8.32 -4.10 -2.16
C LEU A 10 -7.47 -5.32 -2.56
N ASP A 11 -7.98 -6.15 -3.46
CA ASP A 11 -7.34 -7.33 -4.06
C ASP A 11 -6.05 -7.02 -4.83
N LYS A 12 -5.80 -5.76 -5.18
CA LYS A 12 -4.57 -5.31 -5.85
C LYS A 12 -3.57 -4.62 -4.94
N ILE A 13 -3.87 -4.48 -3.65
CA ILE A 13 -2.87 -4.10 -2.66
C ILE A 13 -1.94 -5.31 -2.48
N THR A 14 -0.69 -5.15 -2.90
CA THR A 14 0.37 -6.16 -2.75
C THR A 14 1.60 -5.48 -2.14
N PRO A 15 2.56 -6.23 -1.57
CA PRO A 15 3.80 -5.64 -1.05
C PRO A 15 4.55 -4.82 -2.11
N PHE A 16 4.51 -5.28 -3.37
CA PHE A 16 5.09 -4.56 -4.50
C PHE A 16 4.42 -3.20 -4.74
N VAL A 17 3.08 -3.13 -4.70
CA VAL A 17 2.34 -1.87 -4.87
C VAL A 17 2.59 -0.92 -3.70
N ILE A 18 2.70 -1.45 -2.47
CA ILE A 18 3.02 -0.65 -1.28
C ILE A 18 4.41 -0.04 -1.40
N GLU A 19 5.41 -0.82 -1.84
CA GLU A 19 6.77 -0.31 -1.99
C GLU A 19 6.87 0.70 -3.14
N LYS A 20 6.17 0.45 -4.26
CA LYS A 20 6.05 1.43 -5.35
C LYS A 20 5.41 2.74 -4.86
N TYR A 21 4.37 2.68 -4.03
CA TYR A 21 3.78 3.86 -3.40
C TYR A 21 4.82 4.64 -2.58
N ARG A 22 5.62 3.96 -1.75
CA ARG A 22 6.66 4.62 -0.93
C ARG A 22 7.69 5.33 -1.79
N ILE A 23 8.17 4.68 -2.86
CA ILE A 23 9.13 5.25 -3.81
C ILE A 23 8.52 6.46 -4.53
N ASP A 24 7.31 6.31 -5.10
CA ASP A 24 6.64 7.38 -5.84
C ASP A 24 6.42 8.62 -4.95
N ARG A 25 5.99 8.43 -3.69
CA ARG A 25 5.76 9.54 -2.74
C ARG A 25 7.05 10.23 -2.31
N LYS A 26 8.15 9.49 -2.22
CA LYS A 26 9.47 10.03 -1.87
C LYS A 26 10.08 10.80 -3.03
N GLU A 27 10.09 10.21 -4.22
CA GLU A 27 10.81 10.74 -5.38
C GLU A 27 10.02 11.81 -6.14
N LYS A 28 8.71 11.62 -6.32
CA LYS A 28 7.88 12.52 -7.14
C LYS A 28 7.24 13.62 -6.31
N ASP A 29 6.64 13.24 -5.19
CA ASP A 29 5.87 14.16 -4.35
C ASP A 29 6.72 14.82 -3.25
N LYS A 30 7.99 14.40 -3.10
CA LYS A 30 8.95 14.89 -2.10
C LYS A 30 8.38 14.90 -0.67
N VAL A 31 7.56 13.91 -0.34
CA VAL A 31 6.94 13.78 0.99
C VAL A 31 7.99 13.31 1.99
N LYS A 32 7.89 13.81 3.23
CA LYS A 32 8.77 13.39 4.32
C LYS A 32 8.55 11.91 4.65
N ASP A 33 9.63 11.21 4.97
CA ASP A 33 9.63 9.79 5.31
C ASP A 33 8.63 9.44 6.44
N SER A 34 8.38 10.35 7.39
CA SER A 34 7.43 10.13 8.48
C SER A 34 5.99 9.91 8.00
N GLY A 35 5.52 10.68 7.02
CA GLY A 35 4.19 10.50 6.44
C GLY A 35 4.11 9.21 5.61
N ILE A 36 5.15 8.96 4.80
CA ILE A 36 5.26 7.75 3.96
C ILE A 36 5.26 6.47 4.81
N ASN A 37 5.91 6.50 5.96
CA ASN A 37 5.98 5.34 6.87
C ASN A 37 4.65 5.04 7.54
N ILE A 38 3.89 6.08 7.94
CA ILE A 38 2.54 5.89 8.50
C ILE A 38 1.62 5.28 7.45
N ASP A 39 1.60 5.86 6.24
CA ASP A 39 0.78 5.37 5.13
C ASP A 39 1.16 3.93 4.74
N GLY A 40 2.47 3.63 4.67
CA GLY A 40 2.97 2.29 4.38
C GLY A 40 2.58 1.26 5.43
N ALA A 41 2.61 1.63 6.72
CA ALA A 41 2.17 0.76 7.80
C ALA A 41 0.66 0.46 7.73
N ILE A 42 -0.17 1.46 7.41
CA ILE A 42 -1.61 1.28 7.21
C ILE A 42 -1.88 0.33 6.04
N LEU A 43 -1.24 0.54 4.89
CA LEU A 43 -1.41 -0.32 3.72
C LEU A 43 -0.97 -1.76 3.99
N SER A 44 0.14 -1.94 4.71
CA SER A 44 0.64 -3.26 5.12
C SER A 44 -0.33 -3.96 6.08
N HIS A 45 -0.92 -3.22 7.02
CA HIS A 45 -1.93 -3.74 7.94
C HIS A 45 -3.20 -4.18 7.21
N ILE A 46 -3.68 -3.38 6.25
CA ILE A 46 -4.85 -3.71 5.41
C ILE A 46 -4.57 -4.98 4.61
N TYR A 47 -3.42 -5.06 3.93
CA TYR A 47 -3.02 -6.24 3.16
C TYR A 47 -2.98 -7.50 4.01
N THR A 48 -2.30 -7.43 5.16
CA THR A 48 -2.16 -8.57 6.08
C THR A 48 -3.52 -9.02 6.63
N THR A 49 -4.38 -8.07 6.98
CA THR A 49 -5.72 -8.36 7.47
C THR A 49 -6.57 -9.01 6.39
N ALA A 50 -6.53 -8.48 5.17
CA ALA A 50 -7.28 -8.99 4.03
C ALA A 50 -6.86 -10.41 3.62
N ILE A 51 -5.58 -10.78 3.76
CA ILE A 51 -5.12 -12.17 3.64
C ILE A 51 -5.71 -13.04 4.75
N LYS A 52 -5.62 -12.60 6.01
CA LYS A 52 -6.10 -13.38 7.16
C LYS A 52 -7.58 -13.72 7.07
N VAL A 53 -8.40 -12.80 6.56
CA VAL A 53 -9.84 -13.01 6.41
C VAL A 53 -10.23 -13.65 5.06
N GLY A 54 -9.25 -14.02 4.23
CA GLY A 54 -9.49 -14.70 2.95
C GLY A 54 -10.06 -13.81 1.83
N ILE A 55 -9.97 -12.48 1.97
CA ILE A 55 -10.40 -11.53 0.92
C ILE A 55 -9.37 -11.50 -0.23
N ILE A 56 -8.09 -11.69 0.08
CA ILE A 56 -6.99 -11.71 -0.90
C ILE A 56 -6.27 -13.05 -0.80
N GLY A 57 -5.95 -13.66 -1.95
CA GLY A 57 -5.09 -14.84 -2.02
C GLY A 57 -3.67 -14.46 -1.61
N GLY A 58 -3.20 -14.95 -0.46
CA GLY A 58 -1.82 -14.78 -0.05
C GLY A 58 -0.90 -15.45 -1.08
N SER A 59 -0.09 -14.67 -1.80
CA SER A 59 0.95 -15.22 -2.67
C SER A 59 2.06 -15.78 -1.80
N THR A 60 1.87 -16.98 -1.27
CA THR A 60 2.91 -17.79 -0.64
C THR A 60 3.76 -18.39 -1.75
N THR A 61 4.86 -17.70 -2.10
CA THR A 61 5.98 -18.31 -2.83
C THR A 61 7.13 -18.47 -1.85
#